data_AF-G7CKF7-F1
#
_entry.id   AF-G7CKF7-F1
#
_cell.length_a   1.000
_cell.length_b   1.000
_cell.length_c   1.000
_cell.angle_alpha   90.00
_cell.angle_beta   90.00
_cell.angle_gamma   90.00
#
_symmetry.space_group_name_H-M   'P 1'
#
loop_
_entity.id
_entity.type
_entity.pdbx_description
1 polymer ?
#
loop_
_entity_poly.entity_id
_entity_poly.type
_entity_poly.pdbx_seq_one_letter_code
_entity_poly.pdbx_strand_id
1 'polypeptide(L)'
;MLANLATALFEHGRIKTTEPKARALRPYAEKLITHAKKGTLHNRREVLKKLRDKDVVHTLFADIGPFYADRNGGYTRIIKVENRKGDNAPMAVIELVREKTVTSEADRARRAAGAQAKAEEAKPEEAKADKAEDAEKPEEAKVPEEKAPEEKGEAGSEDDAKS
;
A
#
# COMPACT_ATOMS: atom_id res chain seq x y z
N MET A 1 -8.96 -18.14 -16.36
CA MET A 1 -7.69 -18.80 -15.99
C MET A 1 -7.21 -18.42 -14.58
N LEU A 2 -6.94 -17.14 -14.26
CA LEU A 2 -6.35 -16.76 -12.96
C LEU A 2 -7.15 -17.24 -11.73
N ALA A 3 -8.47 -17.29 -11.81
CA ALA A 3 -9.33 -17.86 -10.76
C ALA A 3 -8.89 -19.26 -10.32
N ASN A 4 -8.79 -20.22 -11.26
CA ASN A 4 -8.40 -21.60 -10.97
C ASN A 4 -6.99 -21.70 -10.34
N LEU A 5 -6.05 -20.85 -10.77
CA LEU A 5 -4.70 -20.80 -10.20
C LEU A 5 -4.71 -20.21 -8.78
N ALA A 6 -5.61 -19.26 -8.48
CA ALA A 6 -5.81 -18.76 -7.12
C ALA A 6 -6.50 -19.80 -6.22
N THR A 7 -7.49 -20.53 -6.74
CA THR A 7 -8.14 -21.65 -6.04
C THR A 7 -7.10 -22.67 -5.56
N ALA A 8 -6.31 -23.24 -6.50
CA ALA A 8 -5.29 -24.22 -6.16
C ALA A 8 -4.16 -23.67 -5.26
N LEU A 9 -3.83 -22.36 -5.35
CA LEU A 9 -2.87 -21.71 -4.46
C LEU A 9 -3.39 -21.58 -3.01
N PHE A 10 -4.69 -21.33 -2.82
CA PHE A 10 -5.28 -21.25 -1.48
C PHE A 10 -5.59 -22.63 -0.88
N GLU A 11 -5.97 -23.58 -1.73
CA GLU A 11 -6.23 -24.98 -1.37
C GLU A 11 -4.94 -25.72 -0.94
N HIS A 12 -3.88 -25.68 -1.75
CA HIS A 12 -2.64 -26.41 -1.48
C HIS A 12 -1.53 -25.55 -0.84
N GLY A 13 -1.70 -24.24 -0.77
CA GLY A 13 -0.69 -23.29 -0.28
C GLY A 13 0.54 -23.09 -1.17
N ARG A 14 0.81 -23.98 -2.13
CA ARG A 14 1.99 -23.99 -3.02
C ARG A 14 1.66 -24.66 -4.36
N ILE A 15 1.96 -23.99 -5.48
CA ILE A 15 1.75 -24.55 -6.83
C ILE A 15 2.93 -24.28 -7.77
N LYS A 16 3.23 -25.22 -8.68
CA LYS A 16 4.25 -25.09 -9.74
C LYS A 16 3.58 -24.71 -11.07
N THR A 17 4.01 -23.62 -11.70
CA THR A 17 3.45 -23.08 -12.95
C THR A 17 4.54 -22.39 -13.79
N THR A 18 4.22 -21.75 -14.91
CA THR A 18 5.21 -20.96 -15.67
C THR A 18 5.45 -19.59 -15.03
N GLU A 19 6.67 -19.05 -15.13
CA GLU A 19 7.03 -17.77 -14.50
C GLU A 19 6.07 -16.61 -14.87
N PRO A 20 5.64 -16.43 -16.14
CA PRO A 20 4.66 -15.40 -16.48
C PRO A 20 3.30 -15.57 -15.78
N LYS A 21 2.84 -16.83 -15.62
CA LYS A 21 1.57 -17.13 -14.91
C LYS A 21 1.69 -16.88 -13.42
N ALA A 22 2.83 -17.22 -12.80
CA ALA A 22 3.10 -16.91 -11.40
C ALA A 22 3.15 -15.38 -11.16
N ARG A 23 3.84 -14.63 -12.03
CA ARG A 23 3.90 -13.16 -11.97
C ARG A 23 2.53 -12.50 -12.12
N ALA A 24 1.70 -12.96 -13.05
CA ALA A 24 0.33 -12.48 -13.23
C ALA A 24 -0.61 -12.85 -12.05
N LEU A 25 -0.35 -13.97 -11.37
CA LEU A 25 -1.17 -14.43 -10.24
C LEU A 25 -0.95 -13.57 -8.97
N ARG A 26 0.26 -13.07 -8.72
CA ARG A 26 0.57 -12.28 -7.50
C ARG A 26 -0.40 -11.13 -7.22
N PRO A 27 -0.59 -10.12 -8.10
CA PRO A 27 -1.48 -8.99 -7.82
C PRO A 27 -2.97 -9.38 -7.74
N TYR A 28 -3.34 -10.57 -8.24
CA TYR A 28 -4.69 -11.13 -8.12
C TYR A 28 -4.88 -11.80 -6.75
N ALA A 29 -3.96 -12.69 -6.36
CA ALA A 29 -3.98 -13.38 -5.07
C ALA A 29 -3.80 -12.42 -3.88
N GLU A 30 -2.86 -11.47 -3.96
CA GLU A 30 -2.63 -10.50 -2.87
C GLU A 30 -3.85 -9.58 -2.64
N LYS A 31 -4.63 -9.27 -3.68
CA LYS A 31 -5.93 -8.56 -3.53
C LYS A 31 -6.99 -9.43 -2.87
N LEU A 32 -7.08 -10.73 -3.21
CA LEU A 32 -8.03 -11.66 -2.59
C LEU A 32 -7.73 -11.87 -1.10
N ILE A 33 -6.47 -12.03 -0.70
CA ILE A 33 -6.05 -12.09 0.72
C ILE A 33 -6.36 -10.76 1.43
N THR A 34 -6.19 -9.62 0.77
CA THR A 34 -6.53 -8.30 1.35
C THR A 34 -8.04 -8.12 1.57
N HIS A 35 -8.91 -8.71 0.73
CA HIS A 35 -10.34 -8.81 1.01
C HIS A 35 -10.63 -9.76 2.18
N ALA A 36 -9.94 -10.89 2.25
CA ALA A 36 -10.09 -11.89 3.32
C ALA A 36 -9.74 -11.32 4.71
N LYS A 37 -8.61 -10.62 4.82
CA LYS A 37 -8.15 -9.89 6.02
C LYS A 37 -9.18 -8.88 6.55
N LYS A 38 -10.08 -8.36 5.70
CA LYS A 38 -11.17 -7.46 6.13
C LYS A 38 -12.41 -8.17 6.66
N GLY A 39 -12.55 -9.49 6.46
CA GLY A 39 -13.62 -10.33 7.02
C GLY A 39 -15.06 -10.12 6.50
N THR A 40 -15.45 -8.88 6.11
CA THR A 40 -16.86 -8.48 5.97
C THR A 40 -17.64 -9.22 4.88
N LEU A 41 -18.96 -9.29 5.06
CA LEU A 41 -19.90 -9.90 4.12
C LEU A 41 -19.81 -9.31 2.70
N HIS A 42 -19.56 -8.01 2.56
CA HIS A 42 -19.31 -7.38 1.26
C HIS A 42 -18.01 -7.93 0.62
N ASN A 43 -16.91 -8.02 1.38
CA ASN A 43 -15.67 -8.61 0.88
C ASN A 43 -15.83 -10.08 0.47
N ARG A 44 -16.62 -10.88 1.22
CA ARG A 44 -16.97 -12.26 0.82
C ARG A 44 -17.71 -12.30 -0.52
N ARG A 45 -18.68 -11.40 -0.75
CA ARG A 45 -19.38 -11.26 -2.05
C ARG A 45 -18.41 -10.85 -3.19
N GLU A 46 -17.50 -9.91 -2.96
CA GLU A 46 -16.49 -9.49 -3.97
C GLU A 46 -15.44 -10.57 -4.29
N VAL A 47 -15.20 -11.51 -3.36
CA VAL A 47 -14.37 -12.68 -3.60
C VAL A 47 -15.14 -13.76 -4.38
N LEU A 48 -16.42 -13.99 -4.07
CA LEU A 48 -17.26 -14.98 -4.78
C LEU A 48 -17.54 -14.62 -6.25
N LYS A 49 -17.40 -13.35 -6.65
CA LYS A 49 -17.37 -12.95 -8.08
C LYS A 49 -16.14 -13.46 -8.84
N LYS A 50 -15.07 -13.86 -8.11
CA LYS A 50 -13.74 -14.19 -8.65
C LYS A 50 -13.41 -15.67 -8.46
N LEU A 51 -13.68 -16.21 -7.27
CA LEU A 51 -13.56 -17.64 -6.95
C LEU A 51 -14.97 -18.24 -6.88
N ARG A 52 -15.24 -19.27 -7.68
CA ARG A 52 -16.55 -19.95 -7.71
C ARG A 52 -16.69 -21.02 -6.63
N ASP A 53 -15.57 -21.50 -6.13
CA ASP A 53 -15.47 -22.50 -5.09
C ASP A 53 -15.84 -21.90 -3.73
N LYS A 54 -16.71 -22.55 -2.96
CA LYS A 54 -17.18 -22.06 -1.65
C LYS A 54 -16.26 -22.47 -0.52
N ASP A 55 -15.60 -23.61 -0.64
CA ASP A 55 -14.84 -24.24 0.43
C ASP A 55 -13.45 -23.60 0.51
N VAL A 56 -12.84 -23.34 -0.64
CA VAL A 56 -11.63 -22.50 -0.74
C VAL A 56 -11.91 -21.05 -0.31
N VAL A 57 -13.13 -20.52 -0.52
CA VAL A 57 -13.53 -19.21 0.03
C VAL A 57 -13.76 -19.28 1.55
N HIS A 58 -14.21 -20.41 2.09
CA HIS A 58 -14.26 -20.64 3.53
C HIS A 58 -12.85 -20.62 4.13
N THR A 59 -11.93 -21.49 3.68
CA THR A 59 -10.52 -21.53 4.11
C THR A 59 -9.82 -20.18 3.98
N LEU A 60 -10.08 -19.44 2.89
CA LEU A 60 -9.52 -18.11 2.66
C LEU A 60 -9.94 -17.10 3.75
N PHE A 61 -11.19 -17.14 4.22
CA PHE A 61 -11.70 -16.22 5.25
C PHE A 61 -11.58 -16.74 6.70
N ALA A 62 -11.50 -18.07 6.89
CA ALA A 62 -11.35 -18.70 8.20
C ALA A 62 -9.87 -18.74 8.65
N ASP A 63 -8.98 -19.21 7.78
CA ASP A 63 -7.59 -19.49 8.15
C ASP A 63 -6.63 -18.45 7.58
N ILE A 64 -6.69 -18.23 6.26
CA ILE A 64 -5.67 -17.45 5.53
C ILE A 64 -5.80 -15.94 5.85
N GLY A 65 -7.02 -15.41 5.90
CA GLY A 65 -7.29 -14.01 6.24
C GLY A 65 -6.76 -13.61 7.61
N PRO A 66 -7.16 -14.31 8.70
CA PRO A 66 -6.66 -14.04 10.05
C PRO A 66 -5.15 -14.29 10.20
N PHE A 67 -4.60 -15.33 9.56
CA PHE A 67 -3.15 -15.59 9.59
C PHE A 67 -2.31 -14.41 9.04
N TYR A 68 -2.88 -13.64 8.11
CA TYR A 68 -2.24 -12.45 7.54
C TYR A 68 -2.68 -11.11 8.16
N ALA A 69 -3.39 -11.11 9.30
CA ALA A 69 -3.80 -9.90 9.99
C ALA A 69 -2.63 -8.95 10.31
N ASP A 70 -1.48 -9.46 10.74
CA ASP A 70 -0.31 -8.65 11.11
C ASP A 70 0.57 -8.25 9.91
N ARG A 71 0.39 -8.89 8.74
CA ARG A 71 1.22 -8.70 7.55
C ARG A 71 0.59 -7.68 6.60
N ASN A 72 1.36 -6.70 6.14
CA ASN A 72 0.88 -5.65 5.23
C ASN A 72 1.46 -5.82 3.83
N GLY A 73 0.83 -6.71 3.04
CA GLY A 73 1.27 -7.06 1.69
C GLY A 73 2.34 -8.16 1.64
N GLY A 74 2.71 -8.61 0.43
CA GLY A 74 3.76 -9.61 0.27
C GLY A 74 3.39 -10.99 0.81
N TYR A 75 2.12 -11.37 0.69
CA TYR A 75 1.60 -12.66 1.18
C TYR A 75 2.05 -13.87 0.35
N THR A 76 2.58 -13.62 -0.86
CA THR A 76 3.04 -14.67 -1.81
C THR A 76 4.52 -14.52 -2.13
N ARG A 77 5.23 -15.65 -2.22
CA ARG A 77 6.61 -15.76 -2.67
C ARG A 77 6.64 -16.48 -4.02
N ILE A 78 7.52 -16.04 -4.93
CA ILE A 78 7.85 -16.77 -6.15
C ILE A 78 9.29 -17.27 -6.04
N ILE A 79 9.48 -18.56 -6.30
CA ILE A 79 10.79 -19.22 -6.42
C ILE A 79 10.92 -19.70 -7.86
N LYS A 80 11.97 -19.25 -8.58
CA LYS A 80 12.29 -19.79 -9.91
C LYS A 80 12.76 -21.23 -9.77
N VAL A 81 12.38 -22.10 -10.70
CA VAL A 81 12.85 -23.50 -10.75
C VAL A 81 13.24 -23.85 -12.19
N GLU A 82 13.92 -24.97 -12.36
CA GLU A 82 14.38 -25.47 -13.66
C GLU A 82 13.30 -25.40 -14.75
N ASN A 83 13.70 -24.98 -15.95
CA ASN A 83 12.85 -24.92 -17.13
C ASN A 83 12.21 -26.29 -17.43
N ARG A 84 11.03 -26.29 -18.03
CA ARG A 84 10.33 -27.54 -18.35
C ARG A 84 11.02 -28.27 -19.51
N LYS A 85 11.37 -29.54 -19.28
CA LYS A 85 11.83 -30.46 -20.35
C LYS A 85 10.77 -30.58 -21.45
N GLY A 86 11.17 -30.35 -22.70
CA GLY A 86 10.29 -30.40 -23.88
C GLY A 86 10.11 -29.02 -24.54
N ASP A 87 9.44 -28.09 -23.85
CA ASP A 87 9.17 -26.73 -24.37
C ASP A 87 10.17 -25.66 -23.89
N ASN A 88 11.11 -26.04 -23.00
CA ASN A 88 12.07 -25.15 -22.34
C ASN A 88 11.41 -23.95 -21.61
N ALA A 89 10.12 -24.06 -21.25
CA ALA A 89 9.39 -22.94 -20.67
C ALA A 89 9.93 -22.60 -19.27
N PRO A 90 10.15 -21.31 -18.94
CA PRO A 90 10.62 -20.90 -17.62
C PRO A 90 9.55 -21.20 -16.56
N MET A 91 9.92 -22.00 -15.56
CA MET A 91 9.03 -22.47 -14.51
C MET A 91 9.27 -21.72 -13.20
N ALA A 92 8.21 -21.60 -12.41
CA ALA A 92 8.27 -21.04 -11.07
C ALA A 92 7.29 -21.74 -10.13
N VAL A 93 7.67 -21.85 -8.87
CA VAL A 93 6.77 -22.20 -7.77
C VAL A 93 6.27 -20.89 -7.16
N ILE A 94 4.96 -20.79 -6.94
CA ILE A 94 4.35 -19.70 -6.16
C ILE A 94 3.69 -20.28 -4.91
N GLU A 95 3.95 -19.66 -3.77
CA GLU A 95 3.60 -20.19 -2.45
C GLU A 95 3.14 -19.08 -1.49
N LEU A 96 2.29 -19.45 -0.54
CA LEU A 96 1.88 -18.59 0.58
C LEU A 96 3.01 -18.51 1.61
N VAL A 97 3.39 -17.30 2.02
CA VAL A 97 4.45 -17.07 3.01
C VAL A 97 3.94 -17.50 4.39
N ARG A 98 4.37 -18.65 4.90
CA ARG A 98 3.98 -19.16 6.24
C ARG A 98 4.88 -18.67 7.38
N GLU A 99 5.92 -17.91 7.08
CA GLU A 99 6.71 -17.18 8.10
C GLU A 99 5.91 -15.99 8.63
N LYS A 100 5.79 -15.85 9.96
CA LYS A 100 5.36 -14.58 10.57
C LYS A 100 6.49 -13.55 10.39
N THR A 101 6.13 -12.33 9.98
CA THR A 101 7.10 -11.23 9.86
C THR A 101 7.63 -10.86 11.24
N VAL A 102 8.96 -10.87 11.41
CA VAL A 102 9.62 -10.34 12.60
C VAL A 102 9.24 -8.86 12.74
N THR A 103 8.69 -8.49 13.90
CA THR A 103 8.11 -7.17 14.28
C THR A 103 7.63 -6.29 13.12
N SER A 104 6.31 -6.15 12.99
CA SER A 104 5.66 -5.24 12.02
C SER A 104 6.10 -3.77 12.15
N GLU A 105 6.75 -3.42 13.26
CA GLU A 105 7.45 -2.17 13.56
C GLU A 105 8.76 -2.00 12.79
N ALA A 106 9.64 -3.00 12.75
CA ALA A 106 10.90 -2.92 12.00
C ALA A 106 10.64 -2.77 10.49
N ASP A 107 9.65 -3.50 9.98
CA ASP A 107 9.21 -3.44 8.59
C ASP A 107 8.46 -2.12 8.28
N ARG A 108 7.85 -1.48 9.29
CA ARG A 108 7.29 -0.12 9.20
C ARG A 108 8.39 0.94 9.19
N ALA A 109 9.37 0.85 10.09
CA ALA A 109 10.50 1.78 10.17
C ALA A 109 11.32 1.79 8.88
N ARG A 110 11.63 0.61 8.32
CA ARG A 110 12.34 0.50 7.03
C ARG A 110 11.57 1.13 5.87
N ARG A 111 10.24 1.00 5.83
CA ARG A 111 9.39 1.65 4.82
C ARG A 111 9.21 3.15 5.04
N ALA A 112 9.24 3.63 6.28
CA ALA A 112 9.22 5.06 6.60
C ALA A 112 10.54 5.74 6.16
N ALA A 113 11.69 5.19 6.54
CA ALA A 113 13.00 5.71 6.13
C ALA A 113 13.17 5.72 4.61
N GLY A 114 12.74 4.65 3.92
CA GLY A 114 12.76 4.57 2.45
C GLY A 114 11.78 5.53 1.73
N ALA A 115 10.77 6.05 2.44
CA ALA A 115 9.89 7.10 1.92
C ALA A 115 10.47 8.50 2.17
N GLN A 116 11.10 8.72 3.33
CA GLN A 116 11.78 9.98 3.67
C GLN A 116 12.93 10.28 2.70
N ALA A 117 13.83 9.33 2.46
CA ALA A 117 14.95 9.50 1.52
C ALA A 117 14.48 9.95 0.12
N LYS A 118 13.38 9.37 -0.39
CA LYS A 118 12.81 9.76 -1.69
C LYS A 118 12.11 11.12 -1.71
N ALA A 119 11.64 11.61 -0.57
CA ALA A 119 11.08 12.96 -0.46
C ALA A 119 12.18 14.03 -0.33
N GLU A 120 13.39 13.64 0.06
CA GLU A 120 14.57 14.49 0.17
C GLU A 120 15.32 14.58 -1.18
N GLU A 121 15.50 13.44 -1.88
CA GLU A 121 16.04 13.39 -3.24
C GLU A 121 15.18 14.14 -4.28
N ALA A 122 13.87 14.32 -4.04
CA ALA A 122 12.94 14.96 -4.97
C ALA A 122 12.86 16.50 -4.86
N LYS A 123 13.57 17.12 -3.90
CA LYS A 123 13.56 18.58 -3.68
C LYS A 123 14.62 19.45 -4.39
N PRO A 124 15.73 18.96 -4.99
CA PRO A 124 16.77 19.85 -5.53
C PRO A 124 16.44 20.66 -6.80
N GLU A 125 15.50 20.22 -7.64
CA GLU A 125 15.52 20.60 -9.06
C GLU A 125 14.63 21.80 -9.47
N GLU A 126 13.51 22.07 -8.78
CA GLU A 126 12.61 23.20 -9.14
C GLU A 126 13.06 24.58 -8.61
N ALA A 127 14.12 24.64 -7.78
CA ALA A 127 14.49 25.85 -7.03
C ALA A 127 15.52 26.78 -7.72
N LYS A 128 15.69 26.70 -9.06
CA LYS A 128 16.79 27.38 -9.78
C LYS A 128 16.44 28.10 -11.10
N ALA A 129 15.16 28.33 -11.40
CA ALA A 129 14.76 29.01 -12.64
C ALA A 129 14.72 30.56 -12.51
N ASP A 130 14.21 31.11 -11.41
CA ASP A 130 13.94 32.55 -11.26
C ASP A 130 14.93 33.26 -10.32
N LYS A 131 16.08 33.71 -10.86
CA LYS A 131 16.77 34.96 -10.45
C LYS A 131 18.00 35.27 -11.32
N ALA A 132 17.78 36.08 -12.35
CA ALA A 132 18.77 36.92 -13.02
C ALA A 132 18.05 38.22 -13.43
N GLU A 133 18.78 39.34 -13.53
CA GLU A 133 18.24 40.71 -13.55
C GLU A 133 17.55 41.10 -12.21
N ASP A 134 17.77 42.27 -11.61
CA ASP A 134 18.75 43.33 -11.86
C ASP A 134 19.21 43.96 -10.52
N ALA A 135 20.20 44.87 -10.50
CA ALA A 135 20.81 45.36 -9.26
C ALA A 135 21.22 46.85 -9.25
N GLU A 136 20.74 47.61 -8.25
CA GLU A 136 21.42 48.83 -7.78
C GLU A 136 21.21 49.15 -6.28
N LYS A 137 21.89 50.20 -5.80
CA LYS A 137 22.08 50.66 -4.39
C LYS A 137 21.39 52.06 -4.21
N PRO A 138 21.35 52.77 -3.05
CA PRO A 138 21.81 52.50 -1.68
C PRO A 138 20.70 52.82 -0.62
N GLU A 139 20.85 53.65 0.44
CA GLU A 139 21.46 53.37 1.76
C GLU A 139 20.51 53.82 2.93
N GLU A 140 20.93 53.62 4.19
CA GLU A 140 20.57 54.34 5.46
C GLU A 140 19.13 54.85 5.78
N ALA A 141 18.54 54.39 6.92
CA ALA A 141 18.43 55.18 8.18
C ALA A 141 17.18 54.88 9.10
N LYS A 142 17.42 54.91 10.43
CA LYS A 142 16.50 55.20 11.58
C LYS A 142 15.39 54.20 12.02
N VAL A 143 15.69 53.50 13.11
CA VAL A 143 14.82 53.19 14.28
C VAL A 143 14.42 54.49 15.05
N PRO A 144 13.48 54.53 16.03
CA PRO A 144 12.89 53.45 16.86
C PRO A 144 11.35 53.49 17.11
N GLU A 145 10.84 52.51 17.89
CA GLU A 145 9.73 52.53 18.91
C GLU A 145 8.34 53.17 18.57
N GLU A 146 7.18 52.79 19.14
CA GLU A 146 6.81 51.93 20.30
C GLU A 146 5.35 51.38 20.12
N LYS A 147 4.84 50.65 21.14
CA LYS A 147 3.42 50.37 21.48
C LYS A 147 2.58 49.33 20.73
N ALA A 148 2.26 48.26 21.47
CA ALA A 148 0.90 47.70 21.58
C ALA A 148 0.05 48.57 22.57
N PRO A 149 -1.30 48.41 22.71
CA PRO A 149 -1.93 47.17 23.18
C PRO A 149 -3.33 46.85 22.56
N GLU A 150 -4.05 45.98 23.26
CA GLU A 150 -5.45 45.48 23.13
C GLU A 150 -6.52 46.60 22.94
N GLU A 151 -7.77 46.38 22.48
CA GLU A 151 -8.79 45.45 23.03
C GLU A 151 -9.95 45.04 22.07
N LYS A 152 -10.57 43.89 22.43
CA LYS A 152 -12.00 43.45 22.47
C LYS A 152 -13.12 44.05 21.58
N GLY A 153 -14.09 43.16 21.32
CA GLY A 153 -15.46 43.40 20.77
C GLY A 153 -15.91 42.14 19.99
N GLU A 154 -16.86 41.27 20.40
CA GLU A 154 -18.12 41.37 21.17
C GLU A 154 -19.23 42.11 20.39
N ALA A 155 -20.47 41.62 20.19
CA ALA A 155 -21.16 40.37 20.60
C ALA A 155 -21.67 39.56 19.37
N GLY A 156 -22.30 38.37 19.48
CA GLY A 156 -23.76 38.17 19.73
C GLY A 156 -24.56 38.13 18.40
N SER A 157 -25.68 37.41 18.20
CA SER A 157 -26.48 36.42 18.95
C SER A 157 -27.28 35.59 17.90
N GLU A 158 -27.52 34.28 18.05
CA GLU A 158 -28.79 33.62 18.47
C GLU A 158 -30.07 33.90 17.63
N ASP A 159 -31.06 33.00 17.76
CA ASP A 159 -32.38 32.91 17.11
C ASP A 159 -32.48 32.64 15.58
N ASP A 160 -33.51 31.98 15.04
CA ASP A 160 -34.28 30.79 15.50
C ASP A 160 -35.07 30.18 14.29
N ALA A 161 -35.86 29.12 14.54
CA ALA A 161 -37.09 28.72 13.85
C ALA A 161 -37.13 28.38 12.33
N LYS A 162 -37.45 27.10 12.08
CA LYS A 162 -38.39 26.58 11.06
C LYS A 162 -38.22 27.01 9.58
N SER A 163 -37.97 26.02 8.72
CA SER A 163 -39.04 25.26 8.03
C SER A 163 -38.52 23.93 7.50
#